data_AF-E6XQK7-F1
#
_entry.id   AF-E6XQK7-F1
#
_cell.length_a   1.000
_cell.length_b   1.000
_cell.length_c   1.000
_cell.angle_alpha   90.00
_cell.angle_beta   90.00
_cell.angle_gamma   90.00
#
_symmetry.space_group_name_H-M   'P 1'
#
loop_
_entity.id
_entity.type
_entity.pdbx_description
1 polymer ?
#
loop_
_entity_poly.entity_id
_entity_poly.type
_entity_poly.pdbx_seq_one_letter_code
_entity_poly.pdbx_strand_id
1 'polypeptide(L)'
;MLEMNMEKVEISAKVVKETLDHYREDFASLVKAYANFSYTQGEAYCDFFVDIGSMMNGVWLVTADLESDTVPPFKEFNWHCMLNINEANMPEDELIELLQNVYKIGYLWLIEQLSLLKKQIDFIEIRLYHNGSLDYQALSQLD
;
A
#
# COMPACT_ATOMS: atom_id res chain seq x y z
N MET A 1 31.66 3.85 10.32
CA MET A 1 31.03 4.30 9.07
C MET A 1 29.54 4.08 9.25
N LEU A 2 28.84 5.12 9.72
CA LEU A 2 27.40 5.12 10.05
C LEU A 2 26.74 6.39 9.46
N GLU A 3 27.33 6.91 8.38
CA GLU A 3 26.73 7.93 7.52
C GLU A 3 26.16 7.24 6.29
N MET A 4 25.36 6.20 6.54
CA MET A 4 24.37 5.78 5.58
C MET A 4 23.51 7.01 5.34
N ASN A 5 23.70 7.66 4.19
CA ASN A 5 23.27 9.02 3.88
C ASN A 5 21.81 9.24 4.34
N MET A 6 21.59 9.92 5.47
CA MET A 6 20.26 10.38 5.89
C MET A 6 19.55 11.10 4.73
N GLU A 7 20.32 11.84 3.93
CA GLU A 7 19.87 12.49 2.71
C GLU A 7 19.25 11.51 1.69
N LYS A 8 19.83 10.32 1.52
CA LYS A 8 19.31 9.28 0.60
C LYS A 8 18.00 8.67 1.12
N VAL A 9 17.90 8.44 2.43
CA VAL A 9 16.67 7.97 3.08
C VAL A 9 15.55 9.00 2.96
N GLU A 10 15.84 10.28 3.20
CA GLU A 10 14.88 11.39 3.06
C GLU A 10 14.42 11.58 1.61
N ILE A 11 15.34 11.51 0.64
CA ILE A 11 15.02 11.58 -0.78
C ILE A 11 14.11 10.41 -1.19
N SER A 12 14.44 9.18 -0.80
CA SER A 12 13.61 8.01 -1.11
C SER A 12 12.23 8.10 -0.46
N ALA A 13 12.14 8.57 0.78
CA ALA A 13 10.86 8.77 1.46
C ALA A 13 9.96 9.77 0.71
N LYS A 14 10.55 10.87 0.25
CA LYS A 14 9.85 11.87 -0.56
C LYS A 14 9.38 11.28 -1.88
N VAL A 15 10.24 10.58 -2.61
CA VAL A 15 9.89 9.96 -3.90
C VAL A 15 8.74 8.96 -3.75
N VAL A 16 8.78 8.13 -2.70
CA VAL A 16 7.70 7.16 -2.41
C VAL A 16 6.39 7.91 -2.17
N LYS A 17 6.36 8.87 -1.22
CA LYS A 17 5.13 9.60 -0.89
C LYS A 17 4.57 10.39 -2.08
N GLU A 18 5.41 11.09 -2.83
CA GLU A 18 4.99 11.85 -4.02
C GLU A 18 4.43 10.93 -5.11
N THR A 19 5.08 9.80 -5.34
CA THR A 19 4.59 8.78 -6.29
C THR A 19 3.21 8.27 -5.86
N LEU A 20 3.06 7.89 -4.59
CA LEU A 20 1.78 7.38 -4.07
C LEU A 20 0.68 8.43 -4.15
N ASP A 21 0.97 9.66 -3.75
CA ASP A 21 0.02 10.77 -3.80
C ASP A 21 -0.41 11.11 -5.24
N HIS A 22 0.46 10.89 -6.24
CA HIS A 22 0.08 11.01 -7.65
C HIS A 22 -1.02 10.02 -8.07
N TYR A 23 -1.05 8.83 -7.47
CA TYR A 23 -2.05 7.78 -7.76
C TYR A 23 -3.23 7.78 -6.78
N ARG A 24 -3.39 8.82 -5.96
CA ARG A 24 -4.43 8.89 -4.92
C ARG A 24 -5.85 8.75 -5.47
N GLU A 25 -6.17 9.48 -6.53
CA GLU A 25 -7.52 9.46 -7.11
C GLU A 25 -7.83 8.14 -7.82
N ASP A 26 -6.83 7.53 -8.46
CA ASP A 26 -6.95 6.20 -9.06
C ASP A 26 -7.23 5.15 -7.98
N PHE A 27 -6.50 5.23 -6.86
CA PHE A 27 -6.73 4.35 -5.71
C PHE A 27 -8.13 4.55 -5.11
N ALA A 28 -8.56 5.79 -4.91
CA ALA A 28 -9.89 6.09 -4.39
C ALA A 28 -11.01 5.57 -5.31
N SER A 29 -10.84 5.74 -6.63
CA SER A 29 -11.78 5.24 -7.63
C SER A 29 -11.85 3.72 -7.62
N LEU A 30 -10.71 3.06 -7.48
CA LEU A 30 -10.62 1.61 -7.37
C LEU A 30 -11.35 1.08 -6.13
N VAL A 31 -11.08 1.67 -4.97
CA VAL A 31 -11.72 1.25 -3.71
C VAL A 31 -13.23 1.40 -3.79
N LYS A 32 -13.72 2.49 -4.39
CA LYS A 32 -15.16 2.69 -4.64
C LYS A 32 -15.72 1.64 -5.59
N ALA A 33 -14.99 1.28 -6.64
CA ALA A 33 -15.42 0.26 -7.60
C ALA A 33 -15.56 -1.11 -6.92
N TYR A 34 -14.55 -1.54 -6.16
CA TYR A 34 -14.62 -2.79 -5.40
C TYR A 34 -15.68 -2.76 -4.30
N ALA A 35 -15.84 -1.65 -3.58
CA ALA A 35 -16.90 -1.51 -2.57
C ALA A 35 -18.29 -1.70 -3.17
N ASN A 36 -18.57 -1.08 -4.32
CA ASN A 36 -19.81 -1.28 -5.05
C ASN A 36 -19.95 -2.72 -5.54
N PHE A 37 -18.88 -3.30 -6.10
CA PHE A 37 -18.89 -4.67 -6.58
C PHE A 37 -19.23 -5.65 -5.46
N SER A 38 -18.49 -5.63 -4.35
CA SER A 38 -18.76 -6.43 -3.15
C SER A 38 -20.20 -6.27 -2.66
N TYR A 39 -20.69 -5.03 -2.55
CA TYR A 39 -22.07 -4.75 -2.14
C TYR A 39 -23.10 -5.40 -3.10
N THR A 40 -22.89 -5.31 -4.41
CA THR A 40 -23.79 -5.93 -5.40
C THR A 40 -23.76 -7.45 -5.40
N GLN A 41 -22.66 -8.06 -4.95
CA GLN A 41 -22.57 -9.51 -4.73
C GLN A 41 -23.24 -9.96 -3.42
N GLY A 42 -23.72 -9.01 -2.59
CA GLY A 42 -24.36 -9.30 -1.30
C GLY A 42 -23.37 -9.43 -0.15
N GLU A 43 -22.11 -9.04 -0.34
CA GLU A 43 -21.12 -9.02 0.73
C GLU A 43 -21.43 -7.93 1.75
N ALA A 44 -21.21 -8.24 3.02
CA ALA A 44 -21.31 -7.25 4.10
C ALA A 44 -20.08 -6.34 4.19
N TYR A 45 -18.98 -6.72 3.53
CA TYR A 45 -17.69 -6.08 3.66
C TYR A 45 -16.92 -6.06 2.33
N CYS A 46 -16.03 -5.09 2.17
CA CYS A 46 -15.07 -5.01 1.08
C CYS A 46 -13.66 -5.11 1.65
N ASP A 47 -13.01 -6.23 1.34
CA ASP A 47 -11.75 -6.64 1.95
C ASP A 47 -10.59 -6.35 0.99
N PHE A 48 -9.61 -5.60 1.47
CA PHE A 48 -8.34 -5.38 0.79
C PHE A 48 -7.24 -6.15 1.48
N PHE A 49 -6.37 -6.75 0.68
CA PHE A 49 -5.26 -7.57 1.11
C PHE A 49 -3.93 -6.97 0.66
N VAL A 50 -2.96 -7.11 1.56
CA VAL A 50 -1.58 -6.69 1.35
C VAL A 50 -0.62 -7.83 1.75
N ASP A 51 0.24 -8.22 0.81
CA ASP A 51 1.34 -9.11 1.11
C ASP A 51 2.56 -8.33 1.65
N ILE A 52 2.78 -8.38 2.96
CA ILE A 52 3.91 -7.72 3.62
C ILE A 52 5.24 -8.19 3.03
N GLY A 53 5.38 -9.49 2.70
CA GLY A 53 6.62 -10.03 2.15
C GLY A 53 6.99 -9.36 0.83
N SER A 54 6.04 -9.26 -0.10
CA SER A 54 6.23 -8.53 -1.36
C SER A 54 6.53 -7.06 -1.11
N MET A 55 5.78 -6.38 -0.24
CA MET A 55 6.01 -4.96 0.04
C MET A 55 7.41 -4.69 0.61
N MET A 56 7.88 -5.54 1.53
CA MET A 56 9.22 -5.45 2.12
C MET A 56 10.33 -5.76 1.12
N ASN A 57 10.02 -6.48 0.04
CA ASN A 57 10.93 -6.70 -1.08
C ASN A 57 10.72 -5.68 -2.22
N GLY A 58 10.11 -4.53 -1.92
CA GLY A 58 9.95 -3.43 -2.85
C GLY A 58 8.92 -3.68 -3.97
N VAL A 59 8.10 -4.74 -3.87
CA VAL A 59 6.99 -5.01 -4.77
C VAL A 59 5.69 -4.64 -4.07
N TRP A 60 5.09 -3.52 -4.48
CA TRP A 60 3.89 -3.01 -3.84
C TRP A 60 2.65 -3.37 -4.64
N LEU A 61 1.74 -4.11 -4.03
CA LEU A 61 0.47 -4.53 -4.63
C LEU A 61 -0.62 -4.50 -3.55
N VAL A 62 -1.79 -3.97 -3.91
CA VAL A 62 -3.01 -4.04 -3.09
C VAL A 62 -4.06 -4.74 -3.93
N THR A 63 -4.61 -5.83 -3.39
CA THR A 63 -5.65 -6.62 -4.06
C THR A 63 -6.93 -6.58 -3.25
N ALA A 64 -8.09 -6.52 -3.91
CA ALA A 64 -9.32 -6.89 -3.25
C ALA A 64 -9.36 -8.42 -3.07
N ASP A 65 -9.95 -8.90 -1.98
CA ASP A 65 -10.11 -10.34 -1.72
C ASP A 65 -11.08 -10.98 -2.71
N LEU A 66 -12.15 -10.24 -3.06
CA LEU A 66 -13.12 -10.67 -4.05
C LEU A 66 -12.62 -10.34 -5.47
N GLU A 67 -12.27 -11.38 -6.22
CA GLU A 67 -11.87 -11.24 -7.62
C GLU A 67 -13.01 -10.67 -8.49
N SER A 68 -12.65 -9.80 -9.44
CA SER A 68 -13.60 -9.20 -10.37
C SER A 68 -13.01 -9.14 -11.76
N ASP A 69 -13.74 -9.63 -12.76
CA ASP A 69 -13.37 -9.50 -14.18
C ASP A 69 -13.59 -8.08 -14.71
N THR A 70 -14.30 -7.24 -13.97
CA THR A 70 -14.72 -5.90 -14.41
C THR A 70 -14.02 -4.76 -13.68
N VAL A 71 -13.48 -5.02 -12.49
CA VAL A 71 -12.66 -4.07 -11.74
C VAL A 71 -11.19 -4.48 -11.85
N PRO A 72 -10.33 -3.70 -12.52
CA PRO A 72 -8.92 -4.05 -12.67
C PRO A 72 -8.18 -3.96 -11.32
N PRO A 73 -7.06 -4.67 -11.13
CA PRO A 73 -6.26 -4.55 -9.92
C PRO A 73 -5.65 -3.15 -9.80
N PHE A 74 -5.23 -2.78 -8.58
CA PHE A 74 -4.43 -1.58 -8.42
C PHE A 74 -3.06 -1.73 -9.08
N LYS A 75 -2.43 -0.59 -9.34
CA LYS A 75 -1.08 -0.54 -9.91
C LYS A 75 -0.08 -1.25 -8.99
N GLU A 76 0.74 -2.11 -9.59
CA GLU A 76 1.92 -2.65 -8.95
C GLU A 76 3.08 -1.65 -9.06
N PHE A 77 3.80 -1.44 -7.96
CA PHE A 77 5.00 -0.61 -7.93
C PHE A 77 6.23 -1.45 -7.66
N ASN A 78 7.19 -1.40 -8.58
CA ASN A 78 8.51 -1.98 -8.41
C ASN A 78 9.47 -0.88 -7.93
N TRP A 79 9.61 -0.77 -6.61
CA TRP A 79 10.44 0.26 -5.97
C TRP A 79 11.92 0.09 -6.24
N HIS A 80 12.40 -1.13 -6.52
CA HIS A 80 13.79 -1.35 -6.93
C HIS A 80 14.10 -0.56 -8.20
N CYS A 81 13.24 -0.65 -9.21
CA CYS A 81 13.36 0.11 -10.44
C CYS A 81 13.14 1.62 -10.21
N MET A 82 12.09 2.00 -9.47
CA MET A 82 11.70 3.40 -9.31
C MET A 82 12.69 4.22 -8.48
N LEU A 83 13.37 3.58 -7.52
CA LEU A 83 14.38 4.22 -6.67
C LEU A 83 15.81 4.00 -7.18
N ASN A 84 15.97 3.40 -8.38
CA ASN A 84 17.26 3.05 -8.98
C ASN A 84 18.16 2.25 -8.01
N ILE A 85 17.58 1.27 -7.32
CA ILE A 85 18.31 0.38 -6.40
C ILE A 85 19.20 -0.53 -7.23
N ASN A 86 20.50 -0.49 -6.95
CA ASN A 86 21.48 -1.42 -7.52
C ASN A 86 21.96 -2.38 -6.44
N GLU A 87 21.26 -3.50 -6.28
CA GLU A 87 21.53 -4.51 -5.25
C GLU A 87 22.96 -5.04 -5.29
N ALA A 88 23.55 -5.17 -6.47
CA ALA A 88 24.92 -5.69 -6.62
C ALA A 88 25.99 -4.76 -6.02
N ASN A 89 25.69 -3.47 -5.86
CA ASN A 89 26.63 -2.45 -5.41
C ASN A 89 26.18 -1.72 -4.12
N MET A 90 25.08 -2.17 -3.51
CA MET A 90 24.56 -1.61 -2.26
C MET A 90 24.86 -2.60 -1.12
N PRO A 91 25.40 -2.14 0.02
CA PRO A 91 25.55 -3.02 1.17
C PRO A 91 24.17 -3.50 1.66
N GLU A 92 24.11 -4.75 2.10
CA GLU A 92 22.85 -5.43 2.47
C GLU A 92 22.07 -4.66 3.55
N ASP A 93 22.74 -4.17 4.59
CA ASP A 93 22.10 -3.38 5.65
C ASP A 93 21.44 -2.10 5.12
N GLU A 94 22.09 -1.43 4.15
CA GLU A 94 21.55 -0.21 3.53
C GLU A 94 20.30 -0.51 2.69
N LEU A 95 20.33 -1.62 1.97
CA LEU A 95 19.23 -2.09 1.16
C LEU A 95 18.03 -2.44 2.05
N ILE A 96 18.25 -3.19 3.13
CA ILE A 96 17.21 -3.57 4.07
C ILE A 96 16.58 -2.33 4.70
N GLU A 97 17.37 -1.37 5.18
CA GLU A 97 16.85 -0.14 5.78
C GLU A 97 16.03 0.69 4.78
N LEU A 98 16.51 0.81 3.54
CA LEU A 98 15.78 1.49 2.48
C LEU A 98 14.43 0.83 2.21
N LEU A 99 14.39 -0.49 2.03
CA LEU A 99 13.16 -1.23 1.74
C LEU A 99 12.18 -1.21 2.92
N GLN A 100 12.67 -1.28 4.16
CA GLN A 100 11.84 -1.11 5.35
C GLN A 100 11.19 0.28 5.41
N ASN A 101 11.93 1.33 5.05
CA ASN A 101 11.39 2.69 4.97
C ASN A 101 10.34 2.83 3.86
N VAL A 102 10.58 2.26 2.68
CA VAL A 102 9.61 2.21 1.57
C VAL A 102 8.32 1.51 2.01
N TYR A 103 8.45 0.32 2.62
CA TYR A 103 7.34 -0.43 3.18
C TYR A 103 6.54 0.42 4.18
N LYS A 104 7.21 1.02 5.16
CA LYS A 104 6.56 1.80 6.21
C LYS A 104 5.76 2.98 5.66
N ILE A 105 6.33 3.72 4.71
CA ILE A 105 5.67 4.88 4.10
C ILE A 105 4.47 4.44 3.28
N GLY A 106 4.63 3.41 2.44
CA GLY A 106 3.53 2.88 1.63
C GLY A 106 2.40 2.33 2.48
N TYR A 107 2.73 1.61 3.56
CA TYR A 107 1.73 1.04 4.46
C TYR A 107 0.95 2.11 5.22
N LEU A 108 1.62 3.14 5.75
CA LEU A 108 0.95 4.27 6.40
C LEU A 108 0.07 5.05 5.42
N TRP A 109 0.55 5.29 4.20
CA TRP A 109 -0.24 5.92 3.16
C TRP A 109 -1.53 5.14 2.87
N LEU A 110 -1.42 3.81 2.76
CA LEU A 110 -2.57 2.95 2.50
C LEU A 110 -3.62 3.02 3.61
N ILE A 111 -3.18 2.92 4.87
CA ILE A 111 -4.07 3.05 6.03
C ILE A 111 -4.76 4.42 6.01
N GLU A 112 -4.02 5.50 5.76
CA GLU A 112 -4.55 6.86 5.68
C GLU A 112 -5.65 6.95 4.62
N GLN A 113 -5.37 6.50 3.39
CA GLN A 113 -6.34 6.60 2.29
C GLN A 113 -7.58 5.72 2.52
N LEU A 114 -7.40 4.47 2.96
CA LEU A 114 -8.53 3.58 3.26
C LEU A 114 -9.38 4.12 4.42
N SER A 115 -8.76 4.71 5.44
CA SER A 115 -9.49 5.33 6.56
C SER A 115 -10.31 6.53 6.11
N LEU A 116 -9.80 7.36 5.19
CA LEU A 116 -10.55 8.46 4.60
C LEU A 116 -11.73 7.94 3.76
N LEU A 117 -11.51 6.90 2.96
CA LEU A 117 -12.53 6.32 2.10
C LEU A 117 -13.62 5.60 2.90
N LYS A 118 -13.26 4.93 4.01
CA LYS A 118 -14.22 4.35 4.96
C LYS A 118 -15.18 5.39 5.56
N LYS A 119 -14.75 6.65 5.70
CA LYS A 119 -15.64 7.75 6.14
C LYS A 119 -16.60 8.22 5.03
N GLN A 120 -16.27 7.98 3.76
CA GLN A 120 -17.04 8.43 2.60
C GLN A 120 -17.98 7.34 2.03
N ILE A 121 -17.65 6.07 2.28
CA ILE A 121 -18.39 4.90 1.80
C ILE A 121 -19.11 4.31 3.02
N ASP A 122 -20.42 4.54 3.11
CA ASP A 122 -21.25 4.20 4.28
C ASP A 122 -22.11 2.94 4.09
N PHE A 123 -22.27 2.47 2.86
CA PHE A 123 -23.13 1.34 2.51
C PHE A 123 -22.44 -0.03 2.63
N ILE A 124 -21.12 -0.07 2.84
CA ILE A 124 -20.37 -1.30 3.05
C ILE A 124 -19.13 -1.00 3.92
N GLU A 125 -18.76 -1.93 4.80
CA GLU A 125 -17.56 -1.75 5.61
C GLU A 125 -16.30 -2.11 4.82
N ILE A 126 -15.30 -1.21 4.86
CA ILE A 126 -13.99 -1.41 4.26
C ILE A 126 -13.00 -1.93 5.31
N ARG A 127 -12.22 -2.96 4.94
CA ARG A 127 -11.26 -3.64 5.83
C ARG A 127 -9.93 -3.89 5.12
N LEU A 128 -8.84 -3.93 5.88
CA LEU A 128 -7.48 -4.19 5.39
C LEU A 128 -6.87 -5.37 6.17
N TYR A 129 -6.31 -6.33 5.42
CA TYR A 129 -5.62 -7.51 5.94
C TYR A 129 -4.18 -7.56 5.48
N HIS A 130 -3.37 -8.28 6.25
CA HIS A 130 -2.00 -8.60 5.88
C HIS A 130 -1.69 -10.08 6.08
N ASN A 131 -0.78 -10.61 5.27
CA ASN A 131 -0.32 -11.99 5.36
C ASN A 131 0.13 -12.36 6.79
N GLY A 132 -0.26 -13.55 7.26
CA GLY A 132 0.15 -14.10 8.56
C GLY A 132 -0.65 -13.63 9.79
N SER A 133 -1.67 -12.79 9.60
CA SER A 133 -2.59 -12.37 10.67
C SER A 133 -4.04 -12.63 10.26
N LEU A 134 -4.81 -13.25 11.16
CA LEU A 134 -6.28 -13.29 11.04
C LEU A 134 -6.92 -12.00 11.57
N ASP A 135 -6.12 -11.12 12.19
CA ASP A 135 -6.58 -9.87 12.75
C ASP A 135 -6.56 -8.75 11.70
N TYR A 136 -7.61 -7.94 11.73
CA TYR A 136 -7.80 -6.77 10.90
C TYR A 136 -6.84 -5.65 11.30
N GLN A 137 -6.25 -4.97 10.31
CA GLN A 137 -5.64 -3.68 10.59
C GLN A 137 -6.75 -2.70 10.95
N ALA A 138 -6.68 -2.18 12.19
CA ALA A 138 -7.58 -1.13 12.61
C ALA A 138 -7.38 0.10 11.71
N LEU A 139 -8.39 0.37 10.88
CA LEU A 139 -8.55 1.64 10.16
C LEU A 139 -9.24 2.62 11.11
N SER A 140 -8.62 2.87 12.27
CA SER A 140 -9.11 3.84 13.24
C SER A 140 -9.00 5.25 12.67
N GLN A 141 -9.84 6.16 13.15
CA GLN A 141 -9.76 7.56 12.76
C GLN A 141 -8.36 8.09 13.11
N LEU A 142 -7.62 8.54 12.10
CA LEU A 142 -6.61 9.57 12.32
C LEU A 142 -7.41 10.80 12.77
N ASP A 143 -7.27 11.15 14.06
CA ASP A 143 -7.79 12.38 14.66
C ASP A 143 -7.07 13.62 14.09
#